data_AF-A0A7C5US71-F1
#
_entry.id   AF-A0A7C5US71-F1
#
_cell.length_a   1.000
_cell.length_b   1.000
_cell.length_c   1.000
_cell.angle_alpha   90.00
_cell.angle_beta   90.00
_cell.angle_gamma   90.00
#
_symmetry.space_group_name_H-M   'P 1'
#
loop_
_entity.id
_entity.type
_entity.pdbx_description
1 polymer ?
#
loop_
_entity_poly.entity_id
_entity_poly.type
_entity_poly.pdbx_seq_one_letter_code
_entity_poly.pdbx_strand_id
1 'polypeptide(L)'
;MRLKPEGLVWLGAIFYFVFNLGFLSSQYNFDGTVFSLNLELVKSGASFGILFHPRHLLYEPLGYCFWNLLLSVGIKIRAILALQLFNLLLSSINLAIFALNLMLLKPDKKWLGLFTGLGLGFGYAYWFLSLEPEVYILAILILDITFYFMLRIIRREAQSIFYNFKTIILTIFILSIFSALMVFGHLMYSLFIIPILYFLLTIAWGEKKVNKIIPSILVILISSIIILVVYDLAFRLNPLSGSGDNFQIEKFLKWVLGLALPETPFGYRESYWEISIRGPFLWILGLINSLVGEGEGNGWEAMVKIVFCLISLTVLVNYFYRYFKIHYPSRFANNIIWLWLVPGALFTIFWEPGNYEHKIYLLPALWMMMFQGASFFSKSYLSYIFIGLLICLLLVFNFSSKIYPNRKPENNKNLQIAYYIKTKTEPNSVIIISGASQGFNIGKIYIPYFSERKTLVLDWVLSKPISEKLFPENLKIIINSYFAQGKKIYWLSEIIEPAVLNQLSRHHNLSSEEISGFFRQFQLKPIGEIETLKIYQLKNDQ
;
A
#
# COMPACT_ATOMS: atom_id res chain seq x y z
N MET A 1 -29.47 20.20 -21.95
CA MET A 1 -28.84 20.37 -20.62
C MET A 1 -27.32 20.39 -20.79
N ARG A 2 -26.61 21.48 -20.50
CA ARG A 2 -25.12 21.46 -20.53
C ARG A 2 -24.65 20.82 -19.21
N LEU A 3 -24.02 19.64 -19.30
CA LEU A 3 -23.42 18.98 -18.13
C LEU A 3 -22.42 19.93 -17.46
N LYS A 4 -22.58 20.13 -16.15
CA LYS A 4 -21.60 20.88 -15.36
C LYS A 4 -20.29 20.08 -15.34
N PRO A 5 -19.11 20.72 -15.45
CA PRO A 5 -17.82 20.03 -15.41
C PRO A 5 -17.63 19.12 -14.19
N GLU A 6 -18.24 19.48 -13.06
CA GLU A 6 -18.26 18.68 -11.84
C GLU A 6 -18.97 17.33 -12.03
N GLY A 7 -19.99 17.25 -12.89
CA GLY A 7 -20.64 15.99 -13.25
C GLY A 7 -19.78 15.12 -14.19
N LEU A 8 -18.96 15.75 -15.04
CA LEU A 8 -18.05 15.03 -15.93
C LEU A 8 -16.90 14.37 -15.17
N VAL A 9 -16.53 14.90 -14.01
CA VAL A 9 -15.54 14.26 -13.13
C VAL A 9 -16.00 12.87 -12.69
N TRP A 10 -17.27 12.73 -12.32
CA TRP A 10 -17.84 11.42 -11.96
C TRP A 10 -17.95 10.48 -13.15
N LEU A 11 -18.24 10.99 -14.35
CA LEU A 11 -18.18 10.19 -15.57
C LEU A 11 -16.76 9.70 -15.87
N GLY A 12 -15.74 10.52 -15.60
CA GLY A 12 -14.33 10.13 -15.68
C GLY A 12 -13.98 9.01 -14.68
N ALA A 13 -14.47 9.10 -13.45
CA ALA A 13 -14.32 8.03 -12.45
C ALA A 13 -15.03 6.73 -12.86
N ILE A 14 -16.25 6.81 -13.37
CA ILE A 14 -16.98 5.64 -13.89
C ILE A 14 -16.23 5.04 -15.08
N PHE A 15 -15.73 5.86 -16.00
CA PHE A 15 -14.90 5.40 -17.10
C PHE A 15 -13.65 4.67 -16.59
N TYR A 16 -12.93 5.25 -15.63
CA TYR A 16 -11.74 4.63 -15.03
C TYR A 16 -12.08 3.29 -14.38
N PHE A 17 -13.16 3.21 -13.61
CA PHE A 17 -13.65 1.97 -13.01
C PHE A 17 -13.93 0.91 -14.07
N VAL A 18 -14.80 1.22 -15.03
CA VAL A 18 -15.26 0.27 -16.06
C VAL A 18 -14.12 -0.19 -16.95
N PHE A 19 -13.23 0.72 -17.36
CA PHE A 19 -12.05 0.40 -18.14
C PHE A 19 -11.16 -0.63 -17.41
N ASN A 20 -10.93 -0.42 -16.11
CA ASN A 20 -10.04 -1.24 -15.31
C ASN A 20 -10.62 -2.56 -14.81
N LEU A 21 -11.96 -2.74 -14.83
CA LEU A 21 -12.55 -4.07 -14.64
C LEU A 21 -11.99 -5.09 -15.63
N GLY A 22 -11.65 -4.64 -16.84
CA GLY A 22 -11.01 -5.45 -17.86
C GLY A 22 -9.53 -5.74 -17.59
N PHE A 23 -8.89 -5.17 -16.58
CA PHE A 23 -7.44 -5.27 -16.37
C PHE A 23 -7.03 -5.52 -14.92
N LEU A 24 -7.93 -6.11 -14.12
CA LEU A 24 -7.58 -6.57 -12.78
C LEU A 24 -6.32 -7.45 -12.84
N SER A 25 -5.41 -7.19 -11.92
CA SER A 25 -4.09 -7.81 -11.95
C SER A 25 -4.17 -9.26 -11.48
N SER A 26 -3.32 -10.09 -12.06
CA SER A 26 -3.07 -11.45 -11.60
C SER A 26 -1.68 -11.57 -10.98
N GLN A 27 -0.97 -10.44 -10.76
CA GLN A 27 0.34 -10.37 -10.11
C GLN A 27 0.19 -9.94 -8.65
N TYR A 28 -0.39 -10.84 -7.86
CA TYR A 28 -0.71 -10.57 -6.48
C TYR A 28 0.54 -10.31 -5.64
N ASN A 29 0.55 -9.20 -4.93
CA ASN A 29 1.64 -8.89 -4.03
C ASN A 29 1.48 -9.62 -2.69
N PHE A 30 2.49 -9.45 -1.83
CA PHE A 30 2.54 -10.12 -0.54
C PHE A 30 1.36 -9.71 0.36
N ASP A 31 1.26 -8.41 0.60
CA ASP A 31 0.30 -7.81 1.53
C ASP A 31 -1.14 -8.11 1.08
N GLY A 32 -1.47 -7.91 -0.19
CA GLY A 32 -2.80 -8.17 -0.72
C GLY A 32 -3.27 -9.62 -0.61
N THR A 33 -2.35 -10.58 -0.77
CA THR A 33 -2.68 -12.00 -0.58
C THR A 33 -2.88 -12.32 0.91
N VAL A 34 -2.08 -11.75 1.80
CA VAL A 34 -2.25 -11.90 3.26
C VAL A 34 -3.60 -11.35 3.71
N PHE A 35 -3.96 -10.14 3.27
CA PHE A 35 -5.26 -9.53 3.60
C PHE A 35 -6.41 -10.44 3.15
N SER A 36 -6.34 -10.93 1.92
CA SER A 36 -7.33 -11.83 1.36
C SER A 36 -7.46 -13.14 2.15
N LEU A 37 -6.33 -13.70 2.58
CA LEU A 37 -6.29 -14.90 3.42
C LEU A 37 -6.91 -14.63 4.80
N ASN A 38 -6.60 -13.50 5.44
CA ASN A 38 -7.15 -13.13 6.74
C ASN A 38 -8.69 -13.00 6.68
N LEU A 39 -9.22 -12.37 5.63
CA LEU A 39 -10.65 -12.26 5.39
C LEU A 39 -11.31 -13.65 5.31
N GLU A 40 -10.72 -14.57 4.52
CA GLU A 40 -11.23 -15.94 4.36
C GLU A 40 -11.09 -16.78 5.65
N LEU A 41 -10.03 -16.57 6.44
CA LEU A 41 -9.85 -17.18 7.75
C LEU A 41 -10.91 -16.73 8.74
N VAL A 42 -11.21 -15.43 8.82
CA VAL A 42 -12.30 -14.90 9.66
C VAL A 42 -13.64 -15.46 9.23
N LYS A 43 -13.90 -15.52 7.91
CA LYS A 43 -15.11 -16.16 7.37
C LYS A 43 -15.23 -17.64 7.77
N SER A 44 -14.08 -18.30 7.97
CA SER A 44 -13.97 -19.70 8.39
C SER A 44 -13.91 -19.90 9.91
N GLY A 45 -14.09 -18.84 10.72
CA GLY A 45 -14.18 -18.91 12.18
C GLY A 45 -12.93 -18.46 12.94
N ALA A 46 -11.91 -17.88 12.28
CA ALA A 46 -10.82 -17.22 12.98
C ALA A 46 -11.28 -15.95 13.71
N SER A 47 -10.52 -15.50 14.72
CA SER A 47 -10.81 -14.26 15.44
C SER A 47 -10.84 -13.07 14.49
N PHE A 48 -11.89 -12.24 14.60
CA PHE A 48 -12.02 -11.01 13.81
C PHE A 48 -10.83 -10.06 13.99
N GLY A 49 -10.18 -10.08 15.16
CA GLY A 49 -9.08 -9.17 15.42
C GLY A 49 -7.82 -9.39 14.60
N ILE A 50 -7.72 -10.50 13.85
CA ILE A 50 -6.66 -10.69 12.85
C ILE A 50 -6.71 -9.64 11.73
N LEU A 51 -7.89 -9.07 11.45
CA LEU A 51 -8.08 -8.01 10.46
C LEU A 51 -7.50 -6.67 10.92
N PHE A 52 -7.18 -6.51 12.21
CA PHE A 52 -6.59 -5.27 12.71
C PHE A 52 -5.08 -5.34 12.57
N HIS A 53 -4.59 -4.73 11.50
CA HIS A 53 -3.17 -4.52 11.29
C HIS A 53 -2.75 -3.10 11.76
N PRO A 54 -1.68 -2.96 12.55
CA PRO A 54 -1.31 -1.71 13.22
C PRO A 54 -0.90 -0.58 12.25
N ARG A 55 -0.51 -0.93 11.02
CA ARG A 55 -0.18 0.07 9.98
C ARG A 55 -1.40 0.61 9.24
N HIS A 56 -2.49 -0.14 9.13
CA HIS A 56 -3.63 0.16 8.26
C HIS A 56 -4.91 -0.45 8.85
N LEU A 57 -5.27 0.06 10.03
CA LEU A 57 -6.31 -0.47 10.90
C LEU A 57 -7.69 -0.59 10.25
N LEU A 58 -8.01 0.26 9.26
CA LEU A 58 -9.32 0.28 8.59
C LEU A 58 -9.41 -0.63 7.37
N TYR A 59 -8.30 -0.95 6.70
CA TYR A 59 -8.36 -1.52 5.36
C TYR A 59 -9.02 -2.90 5.32
N GLU A 60 -8.49 -3.88 6.07
CA GLU A 60 -9.02 -5.24 6.08
C GLU A 60 -10.45 -5.32 6.67
N PRO A 61 -10.82 -4.62 7.76
CA PRO A 61 -12.21 -4.62 8.25
C PRO A 61 -13.21 -4.06 7.24
N LEU A 62 -12.88 -2.96 6.56
CA LEU A 62 -13.75 -2.39 5.52
C LEU A 62 -13.82 -3.31 4.30
N GLY A 63 -12.70 -3.91 3.91
CA GLY A 63 -12.63 -4.91 2.85
C GLY A 63 -13.49 -6.14 3.17
N TYR A 64 -13.48 -6.63 4.41
CA TYR A 64 -14.33 -7.73 4.87
C TYR A 64 -15.81 -7.37 4.82
N CYS A 65 -16.19 -6.15 5.23
CA CYS A 65 -17.55 -5.65 5.10
C CYS A 65 -17.99 -5.59 3.63
N PHE A 66 -17.14 -5.06 2.75
CA PHE A 66 -17.40 -4.98 1.31
C PHE A 66 -17.55 -6.38 0.68
N TRP A 67 -16.67 -7.32 1.01
CA TRP A 67 -16.76 -8.69 0.52
C TRP A 67 -18.05 -9.38 0.98
N ASN A 68 -18.44 -9.24 2.26
CA ASN A 68 -19.70 -9.79 2.75
C ASN A 68 -20.92 -9.13 2.10
N LEU A 69 -20.86 -7.84 1.78
CA LEU A 69 -21.92 -7.16 1.01
C LEU A 69 -22.08 -7.82 -0.37
N LEU A 70 -20.99 -8.06 -1.10
CA LEU A 70 -21.02 -8.76 -2.39
C LEU A 70 -21.59 -10.17 -2.26
N LEU A 71 -21.18 -10.93 -1.24
CA LEU A 71 -21.73 -12.25 -0.96
C LEU A 71 -23.24 -12.20 -0.64
N SER A 72 -23.70 -11.18 0.10
CA SER A 72 -25.11 -11.02 0.49
C SER A 72 -26.05 -10.76 -0.70
N VAL A 73 -25.54 -10.14 -1.77
CA VAL A 73 -26.28 -9.92 -3.02
C VAL A 73 -26.07 -11.06 -4.05
N GLY A 74 -25.45 -12.16 -3.63
CA GLY A 74 -25.28 -13.38 -4.43
C GLY A 74 -24.03 -13.42 -5.31
N ILE A 75 -23.12 -12.44 -5.21
CA ILE A 75 -21.87 -12.43 -5.98
C ILE A 75 -20.85 -13.34 -5.28
N LYS A 76 -20.75 -14.60 -5.74
CA LYS A 76 -19.85 -15.62 -5.19
C LYS A 76 -18.43 -15.47 -5.72
N ILE A 77 -17.63 -14.63 -5.06
CA ILE A 77 -16.22 -14.39 -5.40
C ILE A 77 -15.31 -14.62 -4.19
N ARG A 78 -14.02 -14.88 -4.45
CA ARG A 78 -12.99 -14.94 -3.42
C ARG A 78 -12.65 -13.56 -2.86
N ALA A 79 -12.08 -13.53 -1.66
CA ALA A 79 -11.72 -12.28 -0.98
C ALA A 79 -10.74 -11.43 -1.81
N ILE A 80 -9.78 -12.05 -2.52
CA ILE A 80 -8.80 -11.32 -3.33
C ILE A 80 -9.46 -10.48 -4.42
N LEU A 81 -10.40 -11.06 -5.16
CA LEU A 81 -11.14 -10.33 -6.19
C LEU A 81 -12.04 -9.25 -5.58
N ALA A 82 -12.64 -9.53 -4.41
CA ALA A 82 -13.43 -8.53 -3.71
C ALA A 82 -12.58 -7.31 -3.27
N LEU A 83 -11.37 -7.53 -2.77
CA LEU A 83 -10.47 -6.45 -2.40
C LEU A 83 -9.92 -5.69 -3.62
N GLN A 84 -9.67 -6.36 -4.76
CA GLN A 84 -9.34 -5.68 -6.02
C GLN A 84 -10.48 -4.75 -6.47
N LEU A 85 -11.73 -5.23 -6.42
CA LEU A 85 -12.90 -4.41 -6.74
C LEU A 85 -13.09 -3.26 -5.75
N PHE A 86 -12.79 -3.50 -4.46
CA PHE A 86 -12.83 -2.47 -3.42
C PHE A 86 -11.82 -1.36 -3.73
N ASN A 87 -10.56 -1.71 -4.00
CA ASN A 87 -9.52 -0.76 -4.36
C ASN A 87 -9.85 0.02 -5.63
N LEU A 88 -10.36 -0.67 -6.65
CA LEU A 88 -10.73 -0.04 -7.90
C LEU A 88 -11.89 0.95 -7.71
N LEU A 89 -12.86 0.64 -6.84
CA LEU A 89 -13.93 1.57 -6.47
C LEU A 89 -13.38 2.80 -5.74
N LEU A 90 -12.55 2.57 -4.72
CA LEU A 90 -11.95 3.65 -3.93
C LEU A 90 -11.07 4.57 -4.78
N SER A 91 -10.25 4.02 -5.68
CA SER A 91 -9.40 4.81 -6.57
C SER A 91 -10.21 5.62 -7.57
N SER A 92 -11.28 5.04 -8.12
CA SER A 92 -12.18 5.75 -9.03
C SER A 92 -12.84 6.95 -8.33
N ILE A 93 -13.35 6.76 -7.11
CA ILE A 93 -13.89 7.85 -6.29
C ILE A 93 -12.78 8.87 -6.00
N ASN A 94 -11.57 8.41 -5.67
CA ASN A 94 -10.45 9.28 -5.36
C ASN A 94 -10.05 10.16 -6.54
N LEU A 95 -9.98 9.62 -7.77
CA LEU A 95 -9.72 10.42 -8.97
C LEU A 95 -10.77 11.51 -9.18
N ALA A 96 -12.03 11.22 -8.85
CA ALA A 96 -13.07 12.24 -8.89
C ALA A 96 -12.81 13.36 -7.86
N ILE A 97 -12.58 13.00 -6.59
CA ILE A 97 -12.27 13.98 -5.54
C ILE A 97 -11.02 14.79 -5.88
N PHE A 98 -9.96 14.14 -6.37
CA PHE A 98 -8.73 14.77 -6.80
C PHE A 98 -8.98 15.77 -7.94
N ALA A 99 -9.72 15.41 -8.99
CA ALA A 99 -10.07 16.35 -10.05
C ALA A 99 -10.92 17.53 -9.53
N LEU A 100 -11.83 17.30 -8.57
CA LEU A 100 -12.57 18.37 -7.90
C LEU A 100 -11.63 19.31 -7.11
N ASN A 101 -10.58 18.79 -6.46
CA ASN A 101 -9.54 19.60 -5.83
C ASN A 101 -8.88 20.53 -6.85
N LEU A 102 -8.51 20.01 -8.03
CA LEU A 102 -7.92 20.82 -9.11
C LEU A 102 -8.89 21.91 -9.61
N MET A 103 -10.18 21.60 -9.74
CA MET A 103 -11.22 22.59 -10.10
C MET A 103 -11.44 23.65 -9.01
N LEU A 104 -11.25 23.29 -7.74
CA LEU A 104 -11.29 24.24 -6.63
C LEU A 104 -10.08 25.18 -6.64
N LEU A 105 -8.88 24.63 -6.91
CA LEU A 105 -7.63 25.39 -7.03
C LEU A 105 -7.68 26.39 -8.20
N LYS A 106 -8.22 25.98 -9.36
CA LYS A 106 -8.31 26.80 -10.58
C LYS A 106 -9.66 26.64 -11.27
N PRO A 107 -10.70 27.38 -10.85
CA PRO A 107 -12.04 27.25 -11.43
C PRO A 107 -12.18 27.64 -12.90
N ASP A 108 -11.22 28.37 -13.45
CA ASP A 108 -11.15 28.71 -14.88
C ASP A 108 -10.49 27.60 -15.72
N LYS A 109 -9.87 26.58 -15.09
CA LYS A 109 -9.12 25.50 -15.73
C LYS A 109 -9.72 24.12 -15.48
N LYS A 110 -11.05 24.02 -15.44
CA LYS A 110 -11.75 22.78 -15.05
C LYS A 110 -11.37 21.57 -15.92
N TRP A 111 -11.33 21.74 -17.24
CA TRP A 111 -10.97 20.67 -18.17
C TRP A 111 -9.54 20.17 -17.97
N LEU A 112 -8.61 21.10 -17.77
CA LEU A 112 -7.23 20.74 -17.46
C LEU A 112 -7.17 19.94 -16.14
N GLY A 113 -7.98 20.32 -15.14
CA GLY A 113 -8.07 19.59 -13.88
C GLY A 113 -8.61 18.17 -14.06
N LEU A 114 -9.64 18.00 -14.89
CA LEU A 114 -10.16 16.67 -15.23
C LEU A 114 -9.09 15.79 -15.88
N PHE A 115 -8.38 16.31 -16.89
CA PHE A 115 -7.32 15.55 -17.57
C PHE A 115 -6.15 15.25 -16.63
N THR A 116 -5.69 16.23 -15.86
CA THR A 116 -4.62 16.00 -14.87
C THR A 116 -5.01 14.95 -13.83
N GLY A 117 -6.29 14.85 -13.47
CA GLY A 117 -6.79 13.74 -12.65
C GLY A 117 -6.57 12.36 -13.28
N LEU A 118 -6.80 12.21 -14.58
CA LEU A 118 -6.45 10.97 -15.30
C LEU A 118 -4.94 10.72 -15.33
N GLY A 119 -4.11 11.77 -15.32
CA GLY A 119 -2.66 11.66 -15.19
C GLY A 119 -2.24 10.95 -13.90
N LEU A 120 -2.85 11.31 -12.76
CA LEU A 120 -2.68 10.57 -11.50
C LEU A 120 -3.12 9.11 -11.66
N GLY A 121 -4.32 8.89 -12.24
CA GLY A 121 -4.90 7.56 -12.42
C GLY A 121 -4.08 6.60 -13.28
N PHE A 122 -3.33 7.11 -14.26
CA PHE A 122 -2.47 6.32 -15.14
C PHE A 122 -0.99 6.32 -14.76
N GLY A 123 -0.60 6.97 -13.66
CA GLY A 123 0.71 6.78 -13.06
C GLY A 123 0.85 5.36 -12.49
N TYR A 124 1.99 4.70 -12.73
CA TYR A 124 2.16 3.27 -12.49
C TYR A 124 1.76 2.80 -11.09
N ALA A 125 2.31 3.40 -10.03
CA ALA A 125 2.04 2.99 -8.67
C ALA A 125 0.56 3.12 -8.33
N TYR A 126 -0.04 4.27 -8.67
CA TYR A 126 -1.46 4.50 -8.42
C TYR A 126 -2.33 3.50 -9.19
N TRP A 127 -2.01 3.28 -10.47
CA TRP A 127 -2.77 2.38 -11.33
C TRP A 127 -2.64 0.92 -10.88
N PHE A 128 -1.43 0.44 -10.65
CA PHE A 128 -1.17 -0.93 -10.18
C PHE A 128 -1.85 -1.19 -8.83
N LEU A 129 -1.67 -0.29 -7.85
CA LEU A 129 -2.28 -0.42 -6.51
C LEU A 129 -3.82 -0.24 -6.53
N SER A 130 -4.38 0.32 -7.60
CA SER A 130 -5.84 0.33 -7.83
C SER A 130 -6.38 -1.01 -8.31
N LEU A 131 -5.52 -1.88 -8.84
CA LEU A 131 -5.87 -3.18 -9.41
C LEU A 131 -5.47 -4.35 -8.49
N GLU A 132 -4.76 -4.06 -7.41
CA GLU A 132 -4.31 -5.02 -6.40
C GLU A 132 -4.94 -4.72 -5.03
N PRO A 133 -5.12 -5.72 -4.15
CA PRO A 133 -5.59 -5.54 -2.78
C PRO A 133 -4.58 -4.78 -1.90
N GLU A 134 -4.61 -3.45 -1.97
CA GLU A 134 -3.58 -2.60 -1.34
C GLU A 134 -4.12 -1.48 -0.47
N VAL A 135 -3.42 -1.19 0.61
CA VAL A 135 -3.92 -0.34 1.70
C VAL A 135 -3.87 1.16 1.37
N TYR A 136 -3.00 1.53 0.44
CA TYR A 136 -2.65 2.93 0.18
C TYR A 136 -3.79 3.74 -0.46
N ILE A 137 -4.62 3.14 -1.30
CA ILE A 137 -5.68 3.84 -2.04
C ILE A 137 -6.72 4.44 -1.08
N LEU A 138 -7.11 3.69 -0.04
CA LEU A 138 -8.03 4.17 1.00
C LEU A 138 -7.44 5.38 1.72
N ALA A 139 -6.17 5.31 2.09
CA ALA A 139 -5.50 6.38 2.81
C ALA A 139 -5.37 7.66 1.95
N ILE A 140 -5.08 7.53 0.64
CA ILE A 140 -5.05 8.67 -0.29
C ILE A 140 -6.44 9.28 -0.45
N LEU A 141 -7.49 8.46 -0.59
CA LEU A 141 -8.86 8.99 -0.68
C LEU A 141 -9.20 9.87 0.53
N ILE A 142 -8.82 9.46 1.74
CA ILE A 142 -9.03 10.24 2.96
C ILE A 142 -8.22 11.56 2.90
N LEU A 143 -6.97 11.53 2.43
CA LEU A 143 -6.15 12.74 2.23
C LEU A 143 -6.81 13.72 1.25
N ASP A 144 -7.24 13.24 0.09
CA ASP A 144 -7.82 14.08 -0.96
C ASP A 144 -9.18 14.65 -0.55
N ILE A 145 -10.00 13.90 0.22
CA ILE A 145 -11.22 14.42 0.83
C ILE A 145 -10.90 15.50 1.86
N THR A 146 -9.87 15.29 2.69
CA THR A 146 -9.43 16.27 3.69
C THR A 146 -8.97 17.55 3.03
N PHE A 147 -8.17 17.45 1.97
CA PHE A 147 -7.72 18.58 1.18
C PHE A 147 -8.88 19.29 0.47
N TYR A 148 -9.84 18.53 -0.06
CA TYR A 148 -11.08 19.07 -0.63
C TYR A 148 -11.87 19.89 0.37
N PHE A 149 -12.04 19.37 1.59
CA PHE A 149 -12.72 20.07 2.67
C PHE A 149 -12.01 21.38 3.02
N MET A 150 -10.68 21.36 3.18
CA MET A 150 -9.89 22.57 3.44
C MET A 150 -10.04 23.60 2.30
N LEU A 151 -9.87 23.20 1.04
CA LEU A 151 -10.03 24.08 -0.13
C LEU A 151 -11.43 24.70 -0.22
N ARG A 152 -12.46 23.92 0.07
CA ARG A 152 -13.85 24.41 0.03
C ARG A 152 -14.09 25.49 1.07
N ILE A 153 -13.57 25.33 2.27
CA ILE A 153 -13.65 26.35 3.33
C ILE A 153 -12.95 27.64 2.89
N ILE A 154 -11.71 27.53 2.40
CA ILE A 154 -10.91 28.68 1.93
C ILE A 154 -11.67 29.47 0.88
N ARG A 155 -12.28 28.76 -0.07
CA ARG A 155 -12.93 29.39 -1.22
C ARG A 155 -14.26 30.04 -0.86
N ARG A 156 -15.05 29.42 0.01
CA ARG A 156 -16.32 30.01 0.48
C ARG A 156 -16.07 31.33 1.21
N GLU A 157 -15.01 31.37 2.00
CA GLU A 157 -14.72 32.48 2.91
C GLU A 157 -13.78 33.52 2.29
N ALA A 158 -13.19 33.28 1.11
CA ALA A 158 -12.62 34.35 0.30
C ALA A 158 -13.64 35.48 -0.02
N GLN A 159 -14.94 35.24 0.22
CA GLN A 159 -16.02 36.21 0.10
C GLN A 159 -16.47 36.82 1.45
N SER A 160 -15.96 36.36 2.59
CA SER A 160 -16.36 36.76 3.95
C SER A 160 -15.13 36.97 4.83
N ILE A 161 -14.95 38.18 5.37
CA ILE A 161 -13.68 38.61 6.00
C ILE A 161 -13.40 37.87 7.33
N PHE A 162 -14.37 37.19 7.93
CA PHE A 162 -14.22 36.56 9.26
C PHE A 162 -14.92 35.20 9.36
N TYR A 163 -14.18 34.20 9.87
CA TYR A 163 -14.73 32.89 10.20
C TYR A 163 -15.51 32.96 11.52
N ASN A 164 -16.80 32.64 11.50
CA ASN A 164 -17.57 32.50 12.73
C ASN A 164 -16.94 31.40 13.62
N PHE A 165 -16.80 31.67 14.92
CA PHE A 165 -16.32 30.73 15.93
C PHE A 165 -16.94 29.32 15.83
N LYS A 166 -18.24 29.22 15.52
CA LYS A 166 -18.91 27.93 15.29
C LYS A 166 -18.30 27.13 14.13
N THR A 167 -17.96 27.81 13.04
CA THR A 167 -17.31 27.20 11.87
C THR A 167 -15.91 26.69 12.23
N ILE A 168 -15.15 27.45 13.03
CA ILE A 168 -13.81 27.04 13.49
C ILE A 168 -13.92 25.77 14.35
N ILE A 169 -14.83 25.73 15.33
CA ILE A 169 -15.03 24.53 16.18
C ILE A 169 -15.40 23.31 15.35
N LEU A 170 -16.36 23.45 14.43
CA LEU A 170 -16.77 22.34 13.57
C LEU A 170 -15.61 21.86 12.68
N THR A 171 -14.81 22.80 12.18
CA THR A 171 -13.61 22.51 11.37
C THR A 171 -12.58 21.74 12.17
N ILE A 172 -12.32 22.13 13.43
CA ILE A 172 -11.43 21.41 14.35
C ILE A 172 -11.90 19.97 14.50
N PHE A 173 -13.18 19.74 14.85
CA PHE A 173 -13.71 18.40 15.07
C PHE A 173 -13.61 17.51 13.83
N ILE A 174 -14.00 18.04 12.65
CA ILE A 174 -13.92 17.31 11.38
C ILE A 174 -12.46 16.97 11.03
N LEU A 175 -11.53 17.92 11.17
CA LEU A 175 -10.12 17.68 10.86
C LEU A 175 -9.45 16.75 11.87
N SER A 176 -9.90 16.71 13.13
CA SER A 176 -9.47 15.70 14.10
C SER A 176 -9.88 14.29 13.67
N ILE A 177 -11.12 14.12 13.20
CA ILE A 177 -11.59 12.83 12.68
C ILE A 177 -10.78 12.44 11.44
N PHE A 178 -10.60 13.34 10.49
CA PHE A 178 -9.77 13.05 9.31
C PHE A 178 -8.33 12.72 9.69
N SER A 179 -7.73 13.42 10.64
CA SER A 179 -6.40 13.10 11.18
C SER A 179 -6.32 11.66 11.69
N ALA A 180 -7.29 11.23 12.50
CA ALA A 180 -7.36 9.86 12.99
C ALA A 180 -7.59 8.85 11.85
N LEU A 181 -8.52 9.13 10.93
CA LEU A 181 -8.82 8.27 9.78
C LEU A 181 -7.60 8.09 8.86
N MET A 182 -6.75 9.12 8.68
CA MET A 182 -5.52 9.00 7.91
C MET A 182 -4.54 8.02 8.57
N VAL A 183 -4.38 8.07 9.89
CA VAL A 183 -3.58 7.11 10.66
C VAL A 183 -4.14 5.71 10.52
N PHE A 184 -5.46 5.56 10.63
CA PHE A 184 -6.10 4.25 10.49
C PHE A 184 -6.10 3.72 9.06
N GLY A 185 -6.06 4.59 8.05
CA GLY A 185 -5.87 4.20 6.66
C GLY A 185 -4.44 3.72 6.43
N HIS A 186 -3.45 4.54 6.80
CA HIS A 186 -2.05 4.14 6.82
C HIS A 186 -1.22 5.03 7.77
N LEU A 187 -0.44 4.44 8.70
CA LEU A 187 0.28 5.17 9.75
C LEU A 187 1.17 6.32 9.22
N MET A 188 1.91 6.10 8.12
CA MET A 188 2.74 7.12 7.46
C MET A 188 1.96 8.38 7.06
N TYR A 189 0.66 8.27 6.81
CA TYR A 189 -0.16 9.37 6.30
C TYR A 189 -0.52 10.38 7.41
N SER A 190 -0.20 10.05 8.67
CA SER A 190 -0.21 10.99 9.81
C SER A 190 0.63 12.24 9.57
N LEU A 191 1.64 12.19 8.68
CA LEU A 191 2.43 13.36 8.29
C LEU A 191 1.59 14.50 7.70
N PHE A 192 0.40 14.20 7.17
CA PHE A 192 -0.54 15.20 6.68
C PHE A 192 -1.21 16.02 7.80
N ILE A 193 -0.92 15.74 9.08
CA ILE A 193 -1.27 16.65 10.17
C ILE A 193 -0.60 18.03 9.98
N ILE A 194 0.59 18.10 9.39
CA ILE A 194 1.32 19.36 9.19
C ILE A 194 0.52 20.36 8.33
N PRO A 195 0.03 20.01 7.13
CA PRO A 195 -0.83 20.91 6.35
C PRO A 195 -2.13 21.28 7.07
N ILE A 196 -2.71 20.36 7.87
CA ILE A 196 -3.90 20.65 8.71
C ILE A 196 -3.60 21.74 9.74
N LEU A 197 -2.50 21.63 10.47
CA LEU A 197 -2.11 22.61 11.50
C LEU A 197 -1.84 23.98 10.87
N TYR A 198 -1.16 24.03 9.73
CA TYR A 198 -0.96 25.26 8.98
C TYR A 198 -2.27 25.88 8.51
N PHE A 199 -3.21 25.05 8.06
CA PHE A 199 -4.53 25.49 7.64
C PHE A 199 -5.29 26.16 8.80
N LEU A 200 -5.32 25.50 9.96
CA LEU A 200 -5.98 26.00 11.17
C LEU A 200 -5.37 27.30 11.69
N LEU A 201 -4.03 27.38 11.74
CA LEU A 201 -3.33 28.61 12.12
C LEU A 201 -3.73 29.78 11.22
N THR A 202 -3.92 29.51 9.93
CA THR A 202 -4.25 30.55 8.95
C THR A 202 -5.69 31.02 9.06
N ILE A 203 -6.67 30.11 9.20
CA ILE A 203 -8.07 30.53 9.36
C ILE A 203 -8.31 31.19 10.73
N ALA A 204 -7.58 30.77 11.77
CA ALA A 204 -7.66 31.39 13.10
C ALA A 204 -7.00 32.78 13.13
N TRP A 205 -6.04 33.06 12.23
CA TRP A 205 -5.37 34.37 12.17
C TRP A 205 -6.35 35.52 11.93
N GLY A 206 -7.44 35.29 11.20
CA GLY A 206 -8.45 36.30 10.90
C GLY A 206 -9.31 36.70 12.11
N GLU A 207 -9.40 35.87 13.15
CA GLU A 207 -10.34 36.07 14.25
C GLU A 207 -9.65 36.66 15.49
N LYS A 208 -9.95 37.91 15.82
CA LYS A 208 -9.31 38.64 16.95
C LYS A 208 -9.52 37.96 18.31
N LYS A 209 -10.59 37.18 18.47
CA LYS A 209 -10.98 36.56 19.74
C LYS A 209 -10.35 35.19 20.00
N VAL A 210 -9.74 34.56 19.00
CA VAL A 210 -9.21 33.20 19.10
C VAL A 210 -7.70 33.25 19.15
N ASN A 211 -7.10 32.63 20.18
CA ASN A 211 -5.66 32.39 20.17
C ASN A 211 -5.36 31.39 19.03
N LYS A 212 -4.51 31.83 18.10
CA LYS A 212 -4.25 31.15 16.83
C LYS A 212 -3.77 29.71 16.99
N ILE A 213 -3.10 29.40 18.10
CA ILE A 213 -2.51 28.07 18.35
C ILE A 213 -3.53 27.08 18.95
N ILE A 214 -4.57 27.57 19.64
CA ILE A 214 -5.55 26.70 20.32
C ILE A 214 -6.23 25.71 19.36
N PRO A 215 -6.73 26.11 18.17
CA PRO A 215 -7.32 25.17 17.22
C PRO A 215 -6.39 24.00 16.86
N SER A 216 -5.12 24.29 16.63
CA SER A 216 -4.10 23.29 16.28
C SER A 216 -3.83 22.31 17.42
N ILE A 217 -3.72 22.81 18.66
CA ILE A 217 -3.57 21.97 19.86
C ILE A 217 -4.78 21.06 20.04
N LEU A 218 -5.99 21.60 19.90
CA LEU A 218 -7.22 20.83 20.02
C LEU A 218 -7.31 19.72 18.97
N VAL A 219 -6.90 19.99 17.73
CA VAL A 219 -6.88 18.95 16.70
C VAL A 219 -5.94 17.80 17.06
N ILE A 220 -4.73 18.11 17.54
CA ILE A 220 -3.76 17.10 17.98
C ILE A 220 -4.33 16.29 19.15
N LEU A 221 -4.87 16.96 20.18
CA LEU A 221 -5.41 16.28 21.37
C LEU A 221 -6.57 15.35 21.02
N ILE A 222 -7.57 15.85 20.29
CA ILE A 222 -8.76 15.06 19.94
C ILE A 222 -8.38 13.89 19.04
N SER A 223 -7.55 14.12 18.02
CA SER A 223 -7.12 13.03 17.12
C SER A 223 -6.28 11.98 17.85
N SER A 224 -5.35 12.39 18.73
CA SER A 224 -4.59 11.46 19.57
C SER A 224 -5.47 10.60 20.48
N ILE A 225 -6.50 11.19 21.11
CA ILE A 225 -7.46 10.43 21.93
C ILE A 225 -8.19 9.39 21.08
N ILE A 226 -8.71 9.79 19.92
CA ILE A 226 -9.41 8.87 19.00
C ILE A 226 -8.46 7.74 18.58
N ILE A 227 -7.22 8.07 18.19
CA ILE A 227 -6.22 7.09 17.76
C ILE A 227 -5.93 6.10 18.90
N LEU A 228 -5.61 6.59 20.10
CA LEU A 228 -5.27 5.74 21.25
C LEU A 228 -6.41 4.79 21.61
N VAL A 229 -7.65 5.28 21.68
CA VAL A 229 -8.82 4.46 22.00
C VAL A 229 -9.03 3.36 20.95
N VAL A 230 -8.98 3.70 19.66
CA VAL A 230 -9.22 2.72 18.60
C VAL A 230 -8.08 1.70 18.52
N TYR A 231 -6.82 2.11 18.71
CA TYR A 231 -5.69 1.18 18.74
C TYR A 231 -5.74 0.24 19.95
N ASP A 232 -6.09 0.72 21.14
CA ASP A 232 -6.26 -0.14 22.32
C ASP A 232 -7.37 -1.18 22.09
N LEU A 233 -8.54 -0.75 21.59
CA LEU A 233 -9.65 -1.66 21.28
C LEU A 233 -9.25 -2.70 20.23
N ALA A 234 -8.61 -2.27 19.14
CA ALA A 234 -8.17 -3.16 18.08
C ALA A 234 -7.11 -4.16 18.56
N PHE A 235 -6.17 -3.72 19.41
CA PHE A 235 -5.17 -4.59 20.01
C PHE A 235 -5.80 -5.63 20.93
N ARG A 236 -6.77 -5.27 21.77
CA ARG A 236 -7.49 -6.21 22.66
C ARG A 236 -8.26 -7.28 21.90
N LEU A 237 -8.69 -6.99 20.68
CA LEU A 237 -9.33 -7.97 19.80
C LEU A 237 -8.30 -8.84 19.06
N ASN A 238 -7.09 -8.35 18.87
CA ASN A 238 -6.05 -9.01 18.10
C ASN A 238 -5.52 -10.25 18.84
N PRO A 239 -5.36 -11.42 18.17
CA PRO A 239 -4.84 -12.63 18.80
C PRO A 239 -3.48 -12.47 19.51
N LEU A 240 -2.68 -11.48 19.13
CA LEU A 240 -1.38 -11.19 19.72
C LEU A 240 -1.47 -10.59 21.14
N SER A 241 -2.62 -10.05 21.58
CA SER A 241 -2.77 -9.57 22.96
C SER A 241 -2.61 -10.71 23.98
N GLY A 242 -2.95 -11.94 23.58
CA GLY A 242 -3.10 -13.09 24.46
C GLY A 242 -4.46 -13.08 25.18
N SER A 243 -4.80 -14.20 25.82
CA SER A 243 -6.07 -14.41 26.53
C SER A 243 -6.10 -13.88 27.97
N GLY A 244 -5.13 -13.05 28.36
CA GLY A 244 -5.04 -12.51 29.72
C GLY A 244 -5.75 -11.16 29.84
N ASP A 245 -6.44 -10.93 30.96
CA ASP A 245 -7.19 -9.69 31.22
C ASP A 245 -6.30 -8.44 31.35
N ASN A 246 -5.00 -8.62 31.59
CA ASN A 246 -4.06 -7.52 31.80
C ASN A 246 -3.46 -7.02 30.49
N PHE A 247 -3.63 -5.72 30.22
CA PHE A 247 -2.99 -5.04 29.09
C PHE A 247 -1.47 -5.08 29.22
N GLN A 248 -0.79 -5.68 28.23
CA GLN A 248 0.66 -5.80 28.21
C GLN A 248 1.24 -4.73 27.30
N ILE A 249 1.70 -3.62 27.89
CA ILE A 249 2.24 -2.47 27.16
C ILE A 249 3.38 -2.86 26.20
N GLU A 250 4.22 -3.82 26.57
CA GLU A 250 5.31 -4.30 25.72
C GLU A 250 4.79 -4.97 24.44
N LYS A 251 3.79 -5.85 24.55
CA LYS A 251 3.17 -6.49 23.38
C LYS A 251 2.43 -5.48 22.50
N PHE A 252 1.76 -4.51 23.12
CA PHE A 252 1.11 -3.43 22.40
C PHE A 252 2.13 -2.61 21.61
N LEU A 253 3.22 -2.17 22.26
CA LEU A 253 4.27 -1.41 21.59
C LEU A 253 4.96 -2.23 20.50
N LYS A 254 5.21 -3.53 20.73
CA LYS A 254 5.75 -4.43 19.71
C LYS A 254 4.80 -4.62 18.53
N TRP A 255 3.49 -4.66 18.77
CA TRP A 255 2.49 -4.70 17.71
C TRP A 255 2.49 -3.40 16.91
N VAL A 256 2.42 -2.24 17.57
CA VAL A 256 2.37 -0.92 16.90
C VAL A 256 3.69 -0.57 16.19
N LEU A 257 4.83 -0.80 16.84
CA LEU A 257 6.16 -0.34 16.40
C LEU A 257 7.01 -1.44 15.76
N GLY A 258 6.53 -2.68 15.68
CA GLY A 258 7.34 -3.86 15.34
C GLY A 258 8.12 -3.79 14.02
N LEU A 259 7.71 -2.93 13.08
CA LEU A 259 8.39 -2.72 11.80
C LEU A 259 9.38 -1.55 11.82
N ALA A 260 9.26 -0.64 12.78
CA ALA A 260 10.24 0.41 13.04
C ALA A 260 11.42 -0.11 13.89
N LEU A 261 11.26 -1.28 14.52
CA LEU A 261 12.32 -1.96 15.27
C LEU A 261 13.32 -2.65 14.30
N PRO A 262 14.63 -2.61 14.61
CA PRO A 262 15.65 -3.32 13.81
C PRO A 262 15.40 -4.84 13.77
N GLU A 263 15.00 -5.40 14.91
CA GLU A 263 14.64 -6.81 15.03
C GLU A 263 13.15 -6.98 14.73
N THR A 264 12.79 -7.06 13.45
CA THR A 264 11.40 -7.33 13.10
C THR A 264 11.04 -8.78 13.47
N PRO A 265 10.03 -9.03 14.31
CA PRO A 265 9.70 -10.38 14.80
C PRO A 265 9.14 -11.32 13.72
N PHE A 266 9.10 -10.86 12.46
CA PHE A 266 8.51 -11.56 11.34
C PHE A 266 9.52 -11.89 10.22
N GLY A 267 10.82 -11.61 10.43
CA GLY A 267 11.89 -12.00 9.51
C GLY A 267 11.81 -11.32 8.14
N TYR A 268 11.14 -10.16 8.04
CA TYR A 268 10.88 -9.48 6.76
C TYR A 268 12.13 -8.81 6.18
N ARG A 269 12.97 -8.22 7.05
CA ARG A 269 14.23 -7.50 6.75
C ARG A 269 14.91 -7.11 8.07
N GLU A 270 16.22 -6.89 8.03
CA GLU A 270 17.00 -6.35 9.16
C GLU A 270 16.68 -4.87 9.46
N SER A 271 16.19 -4.10 8.48
CA SER A 271 15.74 -2.72 8.66
C SER A 271 14.96 -2.22 7.45
N TYR A 272 13.94 -1.38 7.69
CA TYR A 272 13.28 -0.57 6.66
C TYR A 272 13.93 0.81 6.47
N TRP A 273 14.81 1.20 7.40
CA TRP A 273 15.55 2.44 7.35
C TRP A 273 16.80 2.31 6.48
N GLU A 274 16.96 3.23 5.54
CA GLU A 274 18.12 3.39 4.67
C GLU A 274 18.76 4.76 4.94
N ILE A 275 19.51 4.86 6.04
CA ILE A 275 20.23 6.09 6.40
C ILE A 275 21.59 6.07 5.70
N SER A 276 21.57 6.29 4.38
CA SER A 276 22.79 6.31 3.57
C SER A 276 22.78 7.49 2.59
N ILE A 277 23.97 7.87 2.12
CA ILE A 277 24.13 8.88 1.07
C ILE A 277 23.48 8.46 -0.26
N ARG A 278 23.21 7.16 -0.45
CA ARG A 278 22.49 6.63 -1.61
C ARG A 278 20.98 6.82 -1.50
N GLY A 279 20.44 7.03 -0.29
CA GLY A 279 19.02 7.18 -0.03
C GLY A 279 18.33 8.19 -0.96
N PRO A 280 18.81 9.43 -1.11
CA PRO A 280 18.24 10.40 -2.04
C PRO A 280 18.21 9.95 -3.51
N PHE A 281 19.24 9.24 -3.98
CA PHE A 281 19.27 8.73 -5.36
C PHE A 281 18.24 7.61 -5.56
N LEU A 282 18.19 6.66 -4.63
CA LEU A 282 17.17 5.60 -4.61
C LEU A 282 15.76 6.19 -4.50
N TRP A 283 15.59 7.29 -3.76
CA TRP A 283 14.33 8.01 -3.64
C TRP A 283 13.84 8.58 -4.97
N ILE A 284 14.73 9.22 -5.74
CA ILE A 284 14.41 9.74 -7.07
C ILE A 284 14.02 8.60 -8.00
N LEU A 285 14.76 7.48 -7.99
CA LEU A 285 14.43 6.31 -8.77
C LEU A 285 13.07 5.72 -8.39
N GLY A 286 12.80 5.57 -7.08
CA GLY A 286 11.51 5.11 -6.57
C GLY A 286 10.36 6.03 -7.00
N LEU A 287 10.58 7.35 -7.00
CA LEU A 287 9.59 8.32 -7.47
C LEU A 287 9.33 8.20 -8.97
N ILE A 288 10.37 8.06 -9.79
CA ILE A 288 10.21 7.83 -11.24
C ILE A 288 9.48 6.50 -11.48
N ASN A 289 9.90 5.44 -10.80
CA ASN A 289 9.26 4.12 -10.88
C ASN A 289 7.79 4.17 -10.42
N SER A 290 7.43 5.06 -9.49
CA SER A 290 6.02 5.23 -9.11
C SER A 290 5.14 5.84 -10.22
N LEU A 291 5.75 6.48 -11.23
CA LEU A 291 5.05 7.09 -12.35
C LEU A 291 5.06 6.19 -13.58
N VAL A 292 6.19 5.55 -13.89
CA VAL A 292 6.36 4.75 -15.13
C VAL A 292 6.64 3.26 -14.91
N GLY A 293 6.73 2.80 -13.67
CA GLY A 293 7.12 1.44 -13.35
C GLY A 293 8.63 1.20 -13.35
N GLU A 294 9.02 0.19 -12.59
CA GLU A 294 10.36 -0.38 -12.65
C GLU A 294 10.43 -1.33 -13.86
N GLY A 295 11.51 -1.34 -14.62
CA GLY A 295 11.63 -2.26 -15.74
C GLY A 295 13.06 -2.74 -15.95
N GLU A 296 13.21 -3.61 -16.94
CA GLU A 296 14.41 -4.44 -17.14
C GLU A 296 15.57 -3.66 -17.78
N GLY A 297 15.39 -2.36 -18.01
CA GLY A 297 16.43 -1.48 -18.52
C GLY A 297 16.61 -1.54 -20.03
N ASN A 298 15.56 -1.87 -20.78
CA ASN A 298 15.64 -1.79 -22.25
C ASN A 298 15.69 -0.31 -22.71
N GLY A 299 16.28 -0.07 -23.90
CA GLY A 299 16.49 1.29 -24.40
C GLY A 299 15.21 2.09 -24.62
N TRP A 300 14.09 1.42 -24.95
CA TRP A 300 12.78 2.04 -25.12
C TRP A 300 12.23 2.62 -23.81
N GLU A 301 12.28 1.85 -22.72
CA GLU A 301 11.89 2.29 -21.39
C GLU A 301 12.71 3.49 -20.92
N ALA A 302 14.03 3.45 -21.10
CA ALA A 302 14.91 4.56 -20.76
C ALA A 302 14.50 5.84 -21.53
N MET A 303 14.19 5.70 -22.82
CA MET A 303 13.71 6.83 -23.63
C MET A 303 12.38 7.39 -23.11
N VAL A 304 11.41 6.54 -22.79
CA VAL A 304 10.11 6.96 -22.23
C VAL A 304 10.32 7.70 -20.90
N LYS A 305 11.15 7.17 -20.01
CA LYS A 305 11.55 7.82 -18.74
C LYS A 305 12.16 9.21 -18.97
N ILE A 306 13.08 9.33 -19.92
CA ILE A 306 13.73 10.61 -20.26
C ILE A 306 12.70 11.61 -20.79
N VAL A 307 11.85 11.22 -21.75
CA VAL A 307 10.82 12.09 -22.33
C VAL A 307 9.83 12.54 -21.25
N PHE A 308 9.37 11.62 -20.40
CA PHE A 308 8.50 11.93 -19.26
C PHE A 308 9.14 12.96 -18.32
N CYS A 309 10.41 12.74 -17.96
CA CYS A 309 11.16 13.64 -17.08
C CYS A 309 11.36 15.02 -17.70
N LEU A 310 11.67 15.13 -18.99
CA LEU A 310 11.84 16.41 -19.69
C LEU A 310 10.54 17.22 -19.72
N ILE A 311 9.42 16.58 -20.05
CA ILE A 311 8.11 17.24 -20.04
C ILE A 311 7.74 17.67 -18.62
N SER A 312 7.89 16.78 -17.65
CA SER A 312 7.58 17.07 -16.24
C SER A 312 8.43 18.20 -15.69
N LEU A 313 9.73 18.19 -15.96
CA LEU A 313 10.65 19.24 -15.56
C LEU A 313 10.24 20.60 -16.17
N THR A 314 9.85 20.63 -17.45
CA THR A 314 9.37 21.86 -18.10
C THR A 314 8.16 22.46 -17.37
N VAL A 315 7.18 21.62 -17.03
CA VAL A 315 5.98 22.05 -16.30
C VAL A 315 6.31 22.50 -14.88
N LEU A 316 7.17 21.75 -14.17
CA LEU A 316 7.59 22.08 -12.80
C LEU A 316 8.43 23.36 -12.76
N VAL A 317 9.38 23.56 -13.67
CA VAL A 317 10.16 24.80 -13.77
C VAL A 317 9.22 26.00 -13.95
N ASN A 318 8.18 25.88 -14.78
CA ASN A 318 7.17 26.94 -14.91
C ASN A 318 6.39 27.15 -13.61
N TYR A 319 6.03 26.08 -12.89
CA TYR A 319 5.41 26.19 -11.55
C TYR A 319 6.33 26.96 -10.59
N PHE A 320 7.59 26.56 -10.43
CA PHE A 320 8.54 27.18 -9.52
C PHE A 320 8.81 28.65 -9.88
N TYR A 321 9.06 28.93 -11.15
CA TYR A 321 9.26 30.30 -11.63
C TYR A 321 8.10 31.21 -11.25
N ARG A 322 6.86 30.75 -11.43
CA ARG A 322 5.65 31.52 -11.12
C ARG A 322 5.39 31.61 -9.62
N TYR A 323 5.64 30.54 -8.87
CA TYR A 323 5.50 30.51 -7.42
C TYR A 323 6.39 31.55 -6.73
N PHE A 324 7.65 31.66 -7.16
CA PHE A 324 8.61 32.60 -6.57
C PHE A 324 8.49 34.02 -7.13
N LYS A 325 8.29 34.19 -8.45
CA LYS A 325 8.33 35.52 -9.09
C LYS A 325 7.03 36.30 -8.98
N ILE A 326 5.88 35.64 -9.01
CA ILE A 326 4.58 36.31 -9.04
C ILE A 326 3.96 36.18 -7.66
N HIS A 327 3.59 37.31 -7.04
CA HIS A 327 2.81 37.31 -5.80
C HIS A 327 1.44 36.67 -6.07
N TYR A 328 1.39 35.36 -5.92
CA TYR A 328 0.29 34.56 -6.41
C TYR A 328 -0.87 34.60 -5.40
N PRO A 329 -2.10 34.98 -5.80
CA PRO A 329 -3.24 35.04 -4.87
C PRO A 329 -3.58 33.68 -4.23
N SER A 330 -3.12 32.55 -4.80
CA SER A 330 -3.26 31.20 -4.26
C SER A 330 -2.03 30.69 -3.47
N ARG A 331 -1.18 31.58 -2.95
CA ARG A 331 -0.02 31.19 -2.13
C ARG A 331 -0.38 30.25 -0.98
N PHE A 332 -1.54 30.46 -0.35
CA PHE A 332 -1.98 29.61 0.73
C PHE A 332 -2.16 28.13 0.32
N ALA A 333 -2.88 27.87 -0.76
CA ALA A 333 -3.07 26.51 -1.26
C ALA A 333 -1.74 25.86 -1.68
N ASN A 334 -0.82 26.65 -2.28
CA ASN A 334 0.52 26.18 -2.61
C ASN A 334 1.34 25.82 -1.37
N ASN A 335 1.24 26.61 -0.30
CA ASN A 335 1.91 26.30 0.96
C ASN A 335 1.40 24.98 1.55
N ILE A 336 0.08 24.72 1.49
CA ILE A 336 -0.48 23.43 1.93
C ILE A 336 0.10 22.27 1.10
N ILE A 337 0.19 22.42 -0.23
CA ILE A 337 0.78 21.40 -1.12
C ILE A 337 2.27 21.16 -0.76
N TRP A 338 3.03 22.21 -0.50
CA TRP A 338 4.43 22.09 -0.05
C TRP A 338 4.56 21.41 1.32
N LEU A 339 3.69 21.76 2.26
CA LEU A 339 3.65 21.16 3.60
C LEU A 339 3.14 19.72 3.60
N TRP A 340 2.44 19.29 2.56
CA TRP A 340 2.20 17.87 2.28
C TRP A 340 3.47 17.21 1.74
N LEU A 341 4.02 17.76 0.66
CA LEU A 341 5.08 17.10 -0.11
C LEU A 341 6.39 16.96 0.68
N VAL A 342 6.87 18.02 1.33
CA VAL A 342 8.21 18.05 1.94
C VAL A 342 8.35 17.06 3.10
N PRO A 343 7.45 17.04 4.10
CA PRO A 343 7.56 16.06 5.19
C PRO A 343 7.48 14.61 4.70
N GLY A 344 6.60 14.32 3.73
CA GLY A 344 6.51 13.00 3.13
C GLY A 344 7.75 12.60 2.34
N ALA A 345 8.31 13.54 1.56
CA ALA A 345 9.55 13.32 0.83
C ALA A 345 10.71 13.04 1.79
N LEU A 346 10.87 13.86 2.83
CA LEU A 346 11.89 13.68 3.86
C LEU A 346 11.78 12.33 4.55
N PHE A 347 10.57 11.94 4.98
CA PHE A 347 10.36 10.63 5.60
C PHE A 347 10.73 9.48 4.65
N THR A 348 10.20 9.51 3.42
CA THR A 348 10.40 8.43 2.46
C THR A 348 11.81 8.39 1.83
N ILE A 349 12.64 9.43 2.03
CA ILE A 349 14.08 9.37 1.69
C ILE A 349 14.82 8.41 2.62
N PHE A 350 14.40 8.32 3.89
CA PHE A 350 15.00 7.44 4.88
C PHE A 350 14.25 6.12 5.04
N TRP A 351 12.95 6.10 4.75
CA TRP A 351 12.10 4.91 4.84
C TRP A 351 11.90 4.29 3.46
N GLU A 352 12.57 3.17 3.21
CA GLU A 352 12.57 2.44 1.93
C GLU A 352 12.63 3.37 0.69
N PRO A 353 13.74 4.09 0.47
CA PRO A 353 13.80 5.12 -0.55
C PRO A 353 13.46 4.61 -1.95
N GLY A 354 13.89 3.39 -2.31
CA GLY A 354 13.58 2.79 -3.61
C GLY A 354 12.16 2.25 -3.78
N ASN A 355 11.38 2.11 -2.69
CA ASN A 355 10.04 1.53 -2.77
C ASN A 355 9.06 2.53 -3.39
N TYR A 356 8.52 2.18 -4.57
CA TYR A 356 7.57 3.01 -5.31
C TYR A 356 6.19 3.10 -4.63
N GLU A 357 5.80 2.07 -3.86
CA GLU A 357 4.50 2.01 -3.18
C GLU A 357 4.40 3.13 -2.13
N HIS A 358 5.47 3.37 -1.38
CA HIS A 358 5.53 4.48 -0.43
C HIS A 358 5.52 5.87 -1.08
N LYS A 359 5.83 5.99 -2.38
CA LYS A 359 5.78 7.27 -3.09
C LYS A 359 4.37 7.68 -3.48
N ILE A 360 3.40 6.74 -3.46
CA ILE A 360 2.02 7.04 -3.83
C ILE A 360 1.41 8.17 -2.97
N TYR A 361 1.85 8.31 -1.70
CA TYR A 361 1.48 9.41 -0.81
C TYR A 361 1.84 10.81 -1.38
N LEU A 362 2.90 10.89 -2.19
CA LEU A 362 3.41 12.15 -2.75
C LEU A 362 2.74 12.51 -4.09
N LEU A 363 2.17 11.52 -4.77
CA LEU A 363 1.69 11.69 -6.14
C LEU A 363 0.58 12.74 -6.28
N PRO A 364 -0.45 12.82 -5.41
CA PRO A 364 -1.47 13.86 -5.56
C PRO A 364 -0.87 15.27 -5.46
N ALA A 365 0.00 15.53 -4.48
CA ALA A 365 0.68 16.83 -4.34
C ALA A 365 1.52 17.18 -5.58
N LEU A 366 2.30 16.23 -6.10
CA LEU A 366 3.09 16.43 -7.32
C LEU A 366 2.21 16.73 -8.53
N TRP A 367 1.11 16.00 -8.70
CA TRP A 367 0.17 16.26 -9.80
C TRP A 367 -0.58 17.60 -9.63
N MET A 368 -0.85 18.05 -8.40
CA MET A 368 -1.37 19.41 -8.15
C MET A 368 -0.35 20.49 -8.52
N MET A 369 0.95 20.27 -8.30
CA MET A 369 2.00 21.18 -8.76
C MET A 369 2.11 21.18 -10.28
N MET A 370 2.04 20.01 -10.92
CA MET A 370 2.01 19.86 -12.37
C MET A 370 0.82 20.60 -13.00
N PHE A 371 -0.37 20.42 -12.42
CA PHE A 371 -1.57 21.14 -12.83
C PHE A 371 -1.37 22.66 -12.79
N GLN A 372 -0.84 23.18 -11.68
CA GLN A 372 -0.61 24.61 -11.52
C GLN A 372 0.46 25.14 -12.47
N GLY A 373 1.58 24.42 -12.63
CA GLY A 373 2.62 24.74 -13.61
C GLY A 373 2.07 24.80 -15.02
N ALA A 374 1.27 23.80 -15.42
CA ALA A 374 0.64 23.77 -16.73
C ALA A 374 -0.37 24.93 -16.90
N SER A 375 -1.11 25.28 -15.85
CA SER A 375 -2.10 26.36 -15.89
C SER A 375 -1.50 27.75 -16.17
N PHE A 376 -0.19 27.93 -16.00
CA PHE A 376 0.52 29.20 -16.19
C PHE A 376 1.16 29.40 -17.56
N PHE A 377 0.99 28.46 -18.49
CA PHE A 377 1.40 28.70 -19.87
C PHE A 377 0.61 29.87 -20.46
N SER A 378 1.30 30.76 -21.17
CA SER A 378 0.71 31.95 -21.79
C SER A 378 -0.37 31.60 -22.80
N LYS A 379 -0.18 30.50 -23.53
CA LYS A 379 -1.12 29.94 -24.48
C LYS A 379 -1.80 28.72 -23.87
N SER A 380 -3.12 28.78 -23.71
CA SER A 380 -3.90 27.73 -23.03
C SER A 380 -3.76 26.35 -23.68
N TYR A 381 -3.61 26.28 -25.00
CA TYR A 381 -3.45 25.00 -25.71
C TYR A 381 -2.15 24.26 -25.32
N LEU A 382 -1.08 24.97 -24.94
CA LEU A 382 0.17 24.35 -24.51
C LEU A 382 -0.03 23.55 -23.22
N SER A 383 -0.85 24.05 -22.29
CA SER A 383 -1.21 23.33 -21.06
C SER A 383 -1.82 21.96 -21.37
N TYR A 384 -2.75 21.92 -22.33
CA TYR A 384 -3.41 20.69 -22.75
C TYR A 384 -2.48 19.76 -23.53
N ILE A 385 -1.58 20.29 -24.37
CA ILE A 385 -0.59 19.50 -25.08
C ILE A 385 0.35 18.81 -24.09
N PHE A 386 0.97 19.55 -23.16
CA PHE A 386 1.92 18.97 -22.22
C PHE A 386 1.27 17.93 -21.30
N ILE A 387 0.13 18.25 -20.70
CA ILE A 387 -0.61 17.31 -19.84
C ILE A 387 -1.13 16.12 -20.66
N GLY A 388 -1.67 16.36 -21.85
CA GLY A 388 -2.15 15.31 -22.75
C GLY A 388 -1.04 14.34 -23.17
N LEU A 389 0.14 14.86 -23.52
CA LEU A 389 1.32 14.04 -23.85
C LEU A 389 1.78 13.21 -22.66
N LEU A 390 1.85 13.79 -21.45
CA LEU A 390 2.18 13.03 -20.24
C LEU A 390 1.19 11.89 -20.01
N ILE A 391 -0.11 12.18 -20.09
CA ILE A 391 -1.16 11.16 -19.89
C ILE A 391 -1.05 10.08 -20.95
N CYS A 392 -0.90 10.43 -22.22
CA CYS A 392 -0.78 9.45 -23.30
C CYS A 392 0.46 8.58 -23.13
N LEU A 393 1.60 9.18 -22.74
CA LEU A 393 2.84 8.47 -22.49
C LEU A 393 2.69 7.48 -21.33
N LEU A 394 2.14 7.93 -20.19
CA LEU A 394 1.89 7.08 -19.03
C LEU A 394 0.88 5.97 -19.35
N LEU A 395 -0.24 6.31 -19.98
CA LEU A 395 -1.28 5.37 -20.37
C LEU A 395 -0.69 4.29 -21.27
N VAL A 396 -0.11 4.65 -22.42
CA VAL A 396 0.40 3.68 -23.40
C VAL A 396 1.54 2.85 -22.82
N PHE A 397 2.50 3.49 -22.14
CA PHE A 397 3.66 2.80 -21.60
C PHE A 397 3.27 1.85 -20.47
N ASN A 398 2.64 2.35 -19.40
CA ASN A 398 2.29 1.52 -18.25
C ASN A 398 1.29 0.43 -18.64
N PHE A 399 0.35 0.72 -19.54
CA PHE A 399 -0.59 -0.28 -20.03
C PHE A 399 0.13 -1.44 -20.71
N SER A 400 0.99 -1.14 -21.70
CA SER A 400 1.64 -2.17 -22.51
C SER A 400 2.74 -2.91 -21.77
N SER A 401 3.50 -2.23 -20.91
CA SER A 401 4.67 -2.81 -20.24
C SER A 401 4.35 -3.47 -18.90
N LYS A 402 3.28 -3.04 -18.22
CA LYS A 402 2.96 -3.51 -16.86
C LYS A 402 1.53 -3.99 -16.68
N ILE A 403 0.54 -3.15 -16.92
CA ILE A 403 -0.85 -3.45 -16.55
C ILE A 403 -1.40 -4.64 -17.36
N TYR A 404 -1.26 -4.60 -18.69
CA TYR A 404 -1.76 -5.66 -19.55
C TYR A 404 -1.01 -6.99 -19.36
N PRO A 405 0.35 -7.02 -19.29
CA PRO A 405 1.07 -8.24 -18.91
C PRO A 405 0.69 -8.77 -17.53
N ASN A 406 0.49 -7.91 -16.52
CA ASN A 406 0.18 -8.34 -15.16
C ASN A 406 -1.24 -8.91 -15.02
N ARG A 407 -2.19 -8.53 -15.89
CA ARG A 407 -3.52 -9.14 -15.95
C ARG A 407 -3.47 -10.66 -16.20
N LYS A 408 -2.48 -11.12 -16.96
CA LYS A 408 -2.38 -12.51 -17.45
C LYS A 408 -1.87 -13.46 -16.37
N PRO A 409 -2.67 -14.42 -15.89
CA PRO A 409 -2.23 -15.39 -14.88
C PRO A 409 -0.99 -16.19 -15.31
N GLU A 410 -0.84 -16.47 -16.60
CA GLU A 410 0.29 -17.20 -17.17
C GLU A 410 1.63 -16.47 -16.99
N ASN A 411 1.60 -15.15 -16.85
CA ASN A 411 2.80 -14.35 -16.56
C ASN A 411 3.17 -14.36 -15.07
N ASN A 412 2.31 -14.89 -14.19
CA ASN A 412 2.58 -14.99 -12.77
C ASN A 412 3.15 -16.37 -12.42
N LYS A 413 4.48 -16.48 -12.39
CA LYS A 413 5.18 -17.71 -12.05
C LYS A 413 4.78 -18.28 -10.69
N ASN A 414 4.60 -17.42 -9.69
CA ASN A 414 4.25 -17.84 -8.33
C ASN A 414 2.86 -18.48 -8.30
N LEU A 415 1.92 -17.92 -9.05
CA LEU A 415 0.58 -18.47 -9.23
C LEU A 415 0.61 -19.82 -9.95
N GLN A 416 1.38 -19.91 -11.04
CA GLN A 416 1.54 -21.17 -11.78
C GLN A 416 2.13 -22.28 -10.90
N ILE A 417 3.13 -21.96 -10.08
CA ILE A 417 3.72 -22.89 -9.11
C ILE A 417 2.67 -23.33 -8.07
N ALA A 418 1.90 -22.41 -7.50
CA ALA A 418 0.88 -22.75 -6.51
C ALA A 418 -0.23 -23.65 -7.11
N TYR A 419 -0.67 -23.38 -8.35
CA TYR A 419 -1.60 -24.25 -9.06
C TYR A 419 -1.00 -25.61 -9.38
N TYR A 420 0.26 -25.65 -9.79
CA TYR A 420 0.95 -26.92 -10.02
C TYR A 420 1.01 -27.76 -8.73
N ILE A 421 1.40 -27.16 -7.61
CA ILE A 421 1.38 -27.82 -6.29
C ILE A 421 -0.03 -28.32 -5.94
N LYS A 422 -1.08 -27.54 -6.21
CA LYS A 422 -2.48 -27.96 -6.01
C LYS A 422 -2.82 -29.23 -6.79
N THR A 423 -2.35 -29.35 -8.04
CA THR A 423 -2.61 -30.53 -8.88
C THR A 423 -1.78 -31.76 -8.51
N LYS A 424 -0.64 -31.57 -7.84
CA LYS A 424 0.31 -32.65 -7.53
C LYS A 424 0.23 -33.16 -6.09
N THR A 425 -0.47 -32.45 -5.21
CA THR A 425 -0.56 -32.79 -3.77
C THR A 425 -2.02 -33.00 -3.36
N GLU A 426 -2.27 -33.87 -2.38
CA GLU A 426 -3.63 -34.13 -1.90
C GLU A 426 -4.18 -32.94 -1.09
N PRO A 427 -5.51 -32.76 -1.04
CA PRO A 427 -6.13 -31.86 -0.10
C PRO A 427 -5.66 -32.12 1.34
N ASN A 428 -5.60 -31.07 2.16
CA ASN A 428 -5.15 -31.13 3.57
C ASN A 428 -3.67 -31.52 3.80
N SER A 429 -2.85 -31.58 2.75
CA SER A 429 -1.42 -31.81 2.90
C SER A 429 -0.68 -30.59 3.47
N VAL A 430 0.54 -30.84 3.97
CA VAL A 430 1.47 -29.80 4.43
C VAL A 430 2.60 -29.67 3.42
N ILE A 431 2.89 -28.44 2.97
CA ILE A 431 4.03 -28.11 2.12
C ILE A 431 5.10 -27.45 2.99
N ILE A 432 6.25 -28.09 3.13
CA ILE A 432 7.43 -27.51 3.74
C ILE A 432 8.12 -26.64 2.69
N ILE A 433 8.43 -25.41 3.09
CA ILE A 433 9.16 -24.43 2.28
C ILE A 433 10.29 -23.84 3.10
N SER A 434 11.29 -23.26 2.44
CA SER A 434 12.37 -22.59 3.17
C SER A 434 11.87 -21.32 3.87
N GLY A 435 11.06 -20.52 3.16
CA GLY A 435 10.69 -19.18 3.60
C GLY A 435 11.82 -18.15 3.51
N ALA A 436 12.97 -18.53 2.96
CA ALA A 436 14.13 -17.68 2.68
C ALA A 436 14.31 -17.56 1.16
N SER A 437 14.91 -16.46 0.67
CA SER A 437 15.24 -16.16 -0.74
C SER A 437 14.08 -15.75 -1.69
N GLN A 438 14.29 -15.88 -3.02
CA GLN A 438 13.32 -15.57 -4.09
C GLN A 438 11.99 -16.37 -3.97
N GLY A 439 11.99 -17.50 -3.25
CA GLY A 439 10.80 -18.28 -2.91
C GLY A 439 9.92 -17.68 -1.80
N PHE A 440 10.34 -16.56 -1.19
CA PHE A 440 9.65 -15.91 -0.07
C PHE A 440 8.17 -15.65 -0.35
N ASN A 441 7.85 -15.06 -1.52
CA ASN A 441 6.49 -14.79 -1.93
C ASN A 441 5.74 -16.06 -2.34
N ILE A 442 6.38 -16.97 -3.09
CA ILE A 442 5.75 -18.21 -3.57
C ILE A 442 5.25 -19.03 -2.39
N GLY A 443 6.13 -19.28 -1.42
CA GLY A 443 5.82 -20.23 -0.38
C GLY A 443 4.93 -19.66 0.74
N LYS A 444 5.19 -18.43 1.19
CA LYS A 444 4.54 -17.88 2.40
C LYS A 444 3.08 -17.50 2.17
N ILE A 445 2.72 -17.06 0.95
CA ILE A 445 1.38 -16.53 0.67
C ILE A 445 0.67 -17.21 -0.50
N TYR A 446 1.38 -17.55 -1.60
CA TYR A 446 0.74 -18.11 -2.78
C TYR A 446 0.29 -19.55 -2.56
N ILE A 447 1.17 -20.39 -2.01
CA ILE A 447 0.82 -21.77 -1.66
C ILE A 447 -0.40 -21.83 -0.73
N PRO A 448 -0.42 -21.17 0.44
CA PRO A 448 -1.57 -21.31 1.33
C PRO A 448 -2.87 -20.78 0.71
N TYR A 449 -2.80 -19.69 -0.05
CA TYR A 449 -4.01 -19.06 -0.59
C TYR A 449 -4.54 -19.71 -1.88
N PHE A 450 -3.67 -20.05 -2.85
CA PHE A 450 -4.09 -20.56 -4.17
C PHE A 450 -4.03 -22.08 -4.27
N SER A 451 -3.10 -22.73 -3.56
CA SER A 451 -3.05 -24.19 -3.54
C SER A 451 -3.98 -24.80 -2.49
N GLU A 452 -4.47 -24.00 -1.53
CA GLU A 452 -5.29 -24.46 -0.40
C GLU A 452 -4.59 -25.60 0.36
N ARG A 453 -3.28 -25.45 0.57
CA ARG A 453 -2.46 -26.37 1.36
C ARG A 453 -1.92 -25.65 2.57
N LYS A 454 -1.69 -26.38 3.66
CA LYS A 454 -1.01 -25.80 4.82
C LYS A 454 0.47 -25.63 4.47
N THR A 455 1.06 -24.50 4.81
CA THR A 455 2.49 -24.28 4.64
C THR A 455 3.21 -24.38 5.98
N LEU A 456 4.33 -25.10 6.02
CA LEU A 456 5.30 -25.07 7.11
C LEU A 456 6.54 -24.31 6.65
N VAL A 457 6.70 -23.10 7.17
CA VAL A 457 7.78 -22.18 6.78
C VAL A 457 8.98 -22.41 7.69
N LEU A 458 10.09 -22.94 7.16
CA LEU A 458 11.26 -23.26 7.98
C LEU A 458 11.84 -22.03 8.68
N ASP A 459 11.99 -20.92 7.95
CA ASP A 459 12.43 -19.65 8.50
C ASP A 459 11.71 -19.27 9.82
N TRP A 460 10.39 -19.42 9.87
CA TRP A 460 9.60 -19.14 11.07
C TRP A 460 9.72 -20.19 12.18
N VAL A 461 9.92 -21.46 11.81
CA VAL A 461 10.10 -22.54 12.78
C VAL A 461 11.46 -22.40 13.47
N LEU A 462 12.48 -21.97 12.73
CA LEU A 462 13.83 -21.76 13.23
C LEU A 462 13.93 -20.49 14.10
N SER A 463 13.19 -19.42 13.79
CA SER A 463 13.15 -18.19 14.62
C SER A 463 12.51 -18.37 16.00
N LYS A 464 11.70 -19.41 16.22
CA LYS A 464 10.88 -19.54 17.44
C LYS A 464 11.47 -20.58 18.39
N PRO A 465 11.99 -20.18 19.57
CA PRO A 465 12.16 -21.12 20.68
C PRO A 465 10.76 -21.48 21.21
N ILE A 466 10.13 -22.51 20.64
CA ILE A 466 8.83 -23.03 21.09
C ILE A 466 9.00 -23.83 22.40
N SER A 467 10.22 -24.31 22.66
CA SER A 467 10.67 -24.95 23.89
C SER A 467 12.18 -24.70 24.04
N GLU A 468 12.79 -24.98 25.18
CA GLU A 468 14.26 -24.98 25.35
C GLU A 468 14.99 -25.89 24.34
N LYS A 469 14.26 -26.71 23.58
CA LYS A 469 14.82 -27.55 22.51
C LYS A 469 15.13 -26.69 21.29
N LEU A 470 16.38 -26.75 20.85
CA LEU A 470 16.85 -26.14 19.62
C LEU A 470 16.52 -27.02 18.40
N PHE A 471 16.67 -26.47 17.20
CA PHE A 471 16.76 -27.27 15.98
C PHE A 471 17.79 -28.41 16.19
N PRO A 472 17.53 -29.66 15.73
CA PRO A 472 16.42 -30.10 14.87
C PRO A 472 15.16 -30.62 15.58
N GLU A 473 15.18 -30.78 16.90
CA GLU A 473 14.13 -31.52 17.64
C GLU A 473 12.75 -30.87 17.51
N ASN A 474 12.65 -29.54 17.53
CA ASN A 474 11.37 -28.84 17.33
C ASN A 474 10.73 -29.16 15.98
N LEU A 475 11.52 -29.16 14.91
CA LEU A 475 11.01 -29.45 13.56
C LEU A 475 10.56 -30.91 13.44
N LYS A 476 11.31 -31.83 14.06
CA LYS A 476 10.94 -33.26 14.13
C LYS A 476 9.61 -33.47 14.84
N ILE A 477 9.39 -32.80 15.98
CA ILE A 477 8.11 -32.85 16.71
C ILE A 477 6.96 -32.36 15.83
N ILE A 478 7.14 -31.24 15.13
CA ILE A 478 6.11 -30.67 14.24
C ILE A 478 5.80 -31.64 13.09
N ILE A 479 6.82 -32.17 12.41
CA ILE A 479 6.65 -33.11 11.30
C ILE A 479 5.93 -34.38 11.78
N ASN A 480 6.38 -34.98 12.88
CA ASN A 480 5.75 -36.18 13.45
C ASN A 480 4.30 -35.91 13.87
N SER A 481 3.99 -34.72 14.39
CA SER A 481 2.62 -34.36 14.73
C SER A 481 1.69 -34.32 13.50
N TYR A 482 2.21 -33.96 12.32
CA TYR A 482 1.44 -33.99 11.08
C TYR A 482 1.26 -35.41 10.56
N PHE A 483 2.30 -36.24 10.62
CA PHE A 483 2.16 -37.67 10.29
C PHE A 483 1.15 -38.35 11.20
N ALA A 484 1.16 -38.08 12.51
CA ALA A 484 0.18 -38.60 13.46
C ALA A 484 -1.26 -38.14 13.17
N GLN A 485 -1.43 -36.97 12.53
CA GLN A 485 -2.74 -36.48 12.03
C GLN A 485 -3.14 -37.10 10.68
N GLY A 486 -2.36 -38.05 10.14
CA GLY A 486 -2.59 -38.63 8.82
C GLY A 486 -2.33 -37.68 7.66
N LYS A 487 -1.66 -36.55 7.89
CA LYS A 487 -1.37 -35.56 6.84
C LYS A 487 -0.16 -36.01 6.02
N LYS A 488 -0.30 -35.92 4.71
CA LYS A 488 0.84 -36.06 3.80
C LYS A 488 1.68 -34.79 3.84
N ILE A 489 2.99 -34.98 3.85
CA ILE A 489 3.97 -33.91 3.91
C ILE A 489 4.73 -33.91 2.60
N TYR A 490 4.78 -32.74 1.99
CA TYR A 490 5.55 -32.46 0.79
C TYR A 490 6.62 -31.44 1.12
N TRP A 491 7.70 -31.48 0.39
CA TRP A 491 8.74 -30.47 0.48
C TRP A 491 9.07 -29.94 -0.92
N LEU A 492 9.63 -28.74 -0.97
CA LEU A 492 10.10 -28.14 -2.21
C LEU A 492 11.63 -28.21 -2.27
N SER A 493 12.18 -28.43 -3.47
CA SER A 493 13.64 -28.54 -3.67
C SER A 493 14.43 -27.33 -3.21
N GLU A 494 13.81 -26.14 -3.13
CA GLU A 494 14.44 -24.91 -2.65
C GLU A 494 15.08 -25.05 -1.26
N ILE A 495 14.57 -25.95 -0.41
CA ILE A 495 15.05 -26.10 0.98
C ILE A 495 16.51 -26.55 1.05
N ILE A 496 16.96 -27.31 0.04
CA ILE A 496 18.31 -27.86 -0.03
C ILE A 496 19.21 -27.10 -1.00
N GLU A 497 18.72 -25.99 -1.58
CA GLU A 497 19.54 -25.16 -2.45
C GLU A 497 20.63 -24.45 -1.63
N PRO A 498 21.90 -24.46 -2.09
CA PRO A 498 23.00 -23.87 -1.32
C PRO A 498 22.79 -22.41 -0.95
N ALA A 499 22.20 -21.60 -1.83
CA ALA A 499 21.91 -20.20 -1.57
C ALA A 499 20.90 -20.02 -0.41
N VAL A 500 19.85 -20.85 -0.40
CA VAL A 500 18.80 -20.85 0.63
C VAL A 500 19.35 -21.34 1.96
N LEU A 501 20.10 -22.45 1.94
CA LEU A 501 20.76 -23.00 3.13
C LEU A 501 21.70 -21.98 3.77
N ASN A 502 22.52 -21.29 2.96
CA ASN A 502 23.42 -20.26 3.46
C ASN A 502 22.67 -19.07 4.07
N GLN A 503 21.51 -18.70 3.54
CA GLN A 503 20.68 -17.65 4.11
C GLN A 503 20.07 -18.08 5.45
N LEU A 504 19.47 -19.26 5.52
CA LEU A 504 18.92 -19.80 6.77
C LEU A 504 20.01 -19.99 7.83
N SER A 505 21.17 -20.50 7.42
CA SER A 505 22.37 -20.67 8.25
C SER A 505 22.78 -19.35 8.91
N ARG A 506 22.94 -18.29 8.11
CA ARG A 506 23.29 -16.95 8.62
C ARG A 506 22.23 -16.36 9.53
N HIS A 507 20.96 -16.47 9.16
CA HIS A 507 19.86 -15.86 9.92
C HIS A 507 19.67 -16.54 11.28
N HIS A 508 19.79 -17.86 11.34
CA HIS A 508 19.45 -18.65 12.53
C HIS A 508 20.69 -19.16 13.29
N ASN A 509 21.89 -18.74 12.88
CA ASN A 509 23.17 -19.18 13.45
C ASN A 509 23.32 -20.72 13.52
N LEU A 510 22.92 -21.39 12.43
CA LEU A 510 23.06 -22.84 12.24
C LEU A 510 24.03 -23.11 11.11
N SER A 511 24.70 -24.25 11.07
CA SER A 511 25.50 -24.64 9.90
C SER A 511 24.61 -25.16 8.76
N SER A 512 24.99 -24.90 7.51
CA SER A 512 24.29 -25.45 6.33
C SER A 512 24.28 -26.99 6.32
N GLU A 513 25.26 -27.64 6.93
CA GLU A 513 25.32 -29.11 7.07
C GLU A 513 24.35 -29.63 8.13
N GLU A 514 24.14 -28.92 9.25
CA GLU A 514 23.09 -29.29 10.22
C GLU A 514 21.70 -29.23 9.57
N ILE A 515 21.41 -28.17 8.82
CA ILE A 515 20.12 -28.01 8.14
C ILE A 515 19.96 -29.09 7.07
N SER A 516 20.92 -29.24 6.15
CA SER A 516 20.81 -30.21 5.07
C SER A 516 20.89 -31.66 5.56
N GLY A 517 21.71 -31.96 6.56
CA GLY A 517 21.81 -33.26 7.20
C GLY A 517 20.50 -33.72 7.80
N PHE A 518 19.75 -32.82 8.45
CA PHE A 518 18.38 -33.10 8.92
C PHE A 518 17.46 -33.53 7.79
N PHE A 519 17.56 -32.93 6.61
CA PHE A 519 16.68 -33.24 5.48
C PHE A 519 17.11 -34.51 4.73
N ARG A 520 18.40 -34.86 4.73
CA ARG A 520 18.92 -36.09 4.10
C ARG A 520 18.46 -37.38 4.78
N GLN A 521 18.04 -37.33 6.06
CA GLN A 521 17.60 -38.52 6.79
C GLN A 521 16.24 -39.06 6.31
N PHE A 522 15.47 -38.29 5.53
CA PHE A 522 14.14 -38.70 5.10
C PHE A 522 14.16 -39.33 3.72
N GLN A 523 13.35 -40.38 3.52
CA GLN A 523 13.08 -40.91 2.19
C GLN A 523 12.14 -40.00 1.41
N LEU A 524 12.54 -39.70 0.18
CA LEU A 524 11.85 -38.78 -0.71
C LEU A 524 11.34 -39.50 -1.93
N LYS A 525 10.04 -39.38 -2.20
CA LYS A 525 9.45 -39.81 -3.45
C LYS A 525 9.24 -38.59 -4.35
N PRO A 526 9.86 -38.50 -5.54
CA PRO A 526 9.59 -37.41 -6.48
C PRO A 526 8.14 -37.48 -6.97
N ILE A 527 7.45 -36.34 -7.02
CA ILE A 527 6.02 -36.25 -7.38
C ILE A 527 5.81 -35.41 -8.65
N GLY A 528 6.67 -34.40 -8.85
CA GLY A 528 6.63 -33.57 -10.04
C GLY A 528 7.70 -32.49 -10.03
N GLU A 529 7.85 -31.83 -11.18
CA GLU A 529 8.76 -30.72 -11.41
C GLU A 529 8.05 -29.64 -12.22
N ILE A 530 8.29 -28.37 -11.88
CA ILE A 530 7.86 -27.19 -12.64
C ILE A 530 8.99 -26.18 -12.67
N GLU A 531 9.42 -25.78 -13.87
CA GLU A 531 10.64 -25.00 -14.07
C GLU A 531 11.85 -25.66 -13.38
N THR A 532 12.43 -25.02 -12.36
CA THR A 532 13.54 -25.55 -11.55
C THR A 532 13.09 -26.15 -10.22
N LEU A 533 11.79 -26.10 -9.91
CA LEU A 533 11.23 -26.49 -8.63
C LEU A 533 10.74 -27.94 -8.67
N LYS A 534 11.35 -28.79 -7.85
CA LYS A 534 10.93 -30.20 -7.67
C LYS A 534 10.12 -30.36 -6.40
N ILE A 535 9.06 -31.15 -6.50
CA ILE A 535 8.18 -31.50 -5.38
C ILE A 535 8.46 -32.95 -5.01
N TYR A 536 8.72 -33.18 -3.72
CA TYR A 536 8.85 -34.54 -3.21
C TYR A 536 7.90 -34.77 -2.06
N GLN A 537 7.40 -35.99 -1.95
CA GLN A 537 6.64 -36.47 -0.82
C GLN A 537 7.59 -37.10 0.20
N LEU A 538 7.45 -36.69 1.45
CA LEU A 538 8.13 -37.27 2.60
C LEU A 538 7.48 -38.61 2.94
N LYS A 539 8.26 -39.70 2.97
CA LYS A 539 7.77 -40.98 3.49
C LYS A 539 7.98 -41.04 5.00
N ASN A 540 6.99 -41.58 5.71
CA ASN A 540 7.15 -41.91 7.11
C ASN A 540 7.83 -43.27 7.18
N ASP A 541 9.10 -43.31 7.60
CA ASP A 541 9.88 -44.54 7.77
C ASP A 541 9.75 -45.13 9.19
N GLN A 542 8.73 -44.70 9.96
CA GLN A 542 8.41 -45.28 11.27
C GLN A 542 7.74 -46.64 11.17
#